data_AF-A0A8C3VLX9-F1
#
_entry.id   AF-A0A8C3VLX9-F1
#
_cell.length_a   1.000
_cell.length_b   1.000
_cell.length_c   1.000
_cell.angle_alpha   90.00
_cell.angle_beta   90.00
_cell.angle_gamma   90.00
#
_symmetry.space_group_name_H-M   'P 1'
#
loop_
_entity.id
_entity.type
_entity.pdbx_description
1 polymer ?
#
loop_
_entity_poly.entity_id
_entity_poly.type
_entity_poly.pdbx_seq_one_letter_code
_entity_poly.pdbx_strand_id
1 'polypeptide(L)' 'LDLENHRAANFEQFLQEKIKVNGKAGNLGEGVVIIKRSQSKITVTSVVVFSKRYLKYLIKKNI' A
#
# COMPACT_ATOMS: atom_id res chain seq x y z
N LEU A 1 -12.63 -4.96 19.49
CA LEU A 1 -11.75 -4.82 18.30
C LEU A 1 -11.14 -3.44 18.35
N ASP A 2 -9.87 -3.37 18.70
CA ASP A 2 -9.26 -2.14 19.18
C ASP A 2 -9.22 -1.05 18.10
N LEU A 3 -9.56 0.18 18.50
CA LEU A 3 -9.66 1.37 17.65
C LEU A 3 -8.40 1.61 16.80
N GLU A 4 -7.24 1.15 17.27
CA GLU A 4 -5.94 1.16 16.59
C GLU A 4 -5.93 0.35 15.27
N ASN A 5 -6.68 -0.75 15.19
CA ASN A 5 -6.72 -1.58 13.97
C ASN A 5 -7.40 -0.87 12.80
N HIS A 6 -8.27 0.10 13.06
CA HIS A 6 -9.06 0.77 12.03
C HIS A 6 -8.21 1.69 11.14
N ARG A 7 -7.18 2.35 11.72
CA ARG A 7 -6.29 3.26 10.98
C ARG A 7 -5.40 2.50 9.99
N ALA A 8 -4.81 1.41 10.43
CA ALA A 8 -3.94 0.58 9.59
C ALA A 8 -4.72 -0.10 8.46
N ALA A 9 -5.97 -0.54 8.71
CA ALA A 9 -6.84 -1.12 7.69
C ALA A 9 -7.24 -0.09 6.61
N ASN A 10 -7.64 1.12 7.00
CA ASN A 10 -7.95 2.18 6.04
C ASN A 10 -6.72 2.57 5.20
N PHE A 11 -5.55 2.60 5.83
CA PHE A 11 -4.30 2.91 5.15
C PHE A 11 -3.87 1.79 4.19
N GLU A 12 -4.09 0.53 4.55
CA GLU A 12 -3.90 -0.62 3.66
C GLU A 12 -4.78 -0.51 2.40
N GLN A 13 -6.07 -0.23 2.57
CA GLN A 13 -7.00 -0.04 1.45
C GLN A 13 -6.60 1.14 0.57
N PHE A 14 -6.23 2.27 1.17
CA PHE A 14 -5.73 3.43 0.41
C PHE A 14 -4.53 3.06 -0.47
N LEU A 15 -3.57 2.30 0.05
CA LEU A 15 -2.42 1.86 -0.73
C LEU A 15 -2.83 0.90 -1.85
N GLN A 16 -3.78 0.00 -1.61
CA GLN A 16 -4.31 -0.89 -2.65
C GLN A 16 -4.92 -0.11 -3.83
N GLU A 17 -5.68 0.94 -3.54
CA GLU A 17 -6.34 1.75 -4.56
C GLU A 17 -5.40 2.72 -5.28
N LYS A 18 -4.41 3.28 -4.58
CA LYS A 18 -3.57 4.37 -5.11
C LYS A 18 -2.25 3.93 -5.71
N ILE A 19 -1.74 2.75 -5.35
CA ILE A 19 -0.51 2.24 -5.97
C ILE A 19 -0.77 1.95 -7.44
N LYS A 20 0.11 2.50 -8.28
CA LYS A 20 0.12 2.26 -9.71
C LYS A 20 1.20 1.26 -10.08
N VAL A 21 0.82 0.29 -10.92
CA VAL A 21 1.73 -0.66 -11.58
C VAL A 21 1.54 -0.46 -13.08
N ASN A 22 2.63 -0.25 -13.83
CA ASN A 22 2.60 0.01 -15.28
C ASN A 22 1.63 1.13 -15.69
N GLY A 23 1.52 2.18 -14.86
CA GLY A 23 0.64 3.33 -15.10
C GLY A 23 -0.83 3.14 -14.72
N LYS A 24 -1.26 1.94 -14.34
CA LYS A 24 -2.64 1.63 -13.91
C LYS A 24 -2.73 1.49 -12.40
N ALA A 25 -3.73 2.14 -11.79
CA ALA A 25 -4.00 2.06 -10.34
C ALA A 25 -4.96 0.91 -10.02
N GLY A 26 -4.90 0.37 -8.80
CA GLY A 26 -5.85 -0.64 -8.31
C GLY A 26 -5.73 -2.05 -8.91
N ASN A 27 -4.89 -2.22 -9.92
CA ASN A 27 -4.59 -3.51 -10.52
C ASN A 27 -3.20 -3.99 -10.07
N LEU A 28 -3.11 -4.45 -8.82
CA LEU A 28 -1.85 -4.94 -8.24
C LEU A 28 -1.38 -6.28 -8.84
N GLY A 29 -2.21 -6.90 -9.70
CA GLY A 29 -1.90 -8.12 -10.45
C GLY A 29 -1.64 -9.34 -9.57
N GLU A 30 -1.48 -10.51 -10.18
CA GLU A 30 -1.17 -11.82 -9.56
C GLU A 30 0.13 -11.82 -8.73
N GLY A 31 0.20 -11.08 -7.63
CA GLY A 31 1.36 -11.04 -6.74
C GLY A 31 2.52 -10.16 -7.20
N VAL A 32 2.33 -9.27 -8.19
CA VAL A 32 3.38 -8.32 -8.62
C VAL A 32 3.72 -7.33 -7.52
N VAL A 33 2.69 -6.82 -6.84
CA VAL A 33 2.82 -6.02 -5.62
C VAL A 33 1.90 -6.59 -4.55
N ILE A 34 2.49 -7.04 -3.44
CA ILE A 34 1.78 -7.63 -2.31
C ILE A 34 1.86 -6.67 -1.13
N ILE A 35 0.70 -6.32 -0.58
CA ILE A 35 0.58 -5.49 0.62
C ILE A 35 0.11 -6.41 1.74
N LYS A 36 0.86 -6.44 2.85
CA LYS A 36 0.50 -7.20 4.05
C LYS A 36 0.47 -6.28 5.25
N ARG A 37 -0.60 -6.38 6.03
CA ARG A 37 -0.74 -5.68 7.31
C ARG A 37 -0.46 -6.63 8.47
N SER A 38 0.31 -6.14 9.45
CA SER A 38 0.54 -6.79 10.73
C SER A 38 0.33 -5.74 11.84
N GLN A 39 -0.89 -5.71 12.37
CA GLN A 39 -1.36 -4.74 13.38
C GLN A 39 -1.03 -3.29 13.00
N SER A 40 0.10 -2.74 13.50
CA SER A 40 0.56 -1.37 13.28
C SER A 40 1.51 -1.19 12.08
N LYS A 41 1.96 -2.28 11.45
CA LYS A 41 2.93 -2.25 10.36
C LYS A 41 2.30 -2.69 9.04
N ILE A 42 2.63 -1.97 7.97
CA ILE A 42 2.31 -2.38 6.60
C ILE A 42 3.62 -2.70 5.87
N THR A 43 3.65 -3.88 5.27
CA THR A 43 4.76 -4.36 4.45
C THR A 43 4.33 -4.37 2.99
N VAL A 44 5.09 -3.71 2.13
CA VAL A 44 4.89 -3.72 0.67
C VAL A 44 6.03 -4.51 0.04
N THR A 45 5.69 -5.59 -0.65
CA THR A 45 6.63 -6.43 -1.38
C THR A 45 6.36 -6.29 -2.86
N SER A 46 7.38 -6.04 -3.67
CA SER A 46 7.23 -5.89 -5.12
C SER A 46 8.23 -6.79 -5.85
N VAL A 47 7.76 -7.53 -6.85
CA VAL A 47 8.61 -8.33 -7.74
C VAL A 47 9.24 -7.48 -8.84
N VAL A 48 8.56 -6.38 -9.21
CA VAL A 48 9.02 -5.41 -10.22
C VAL A 48 9.70 -4.20 -9.60
N VAL A 49 10.36 -3.40 -10.43
CA VAL A 49 11.01 -2.15 -10.01
C VAL A 49 9.97 -1.21 -9.40
N PHE A 50 10.04 -1.03 -8.08
CA PHE A 50 9.16 -0.17 -7.32
C PHE A 50 9.97 0.81 -6.47
N SER A 51 9.68 2.11 -6.61
CA SER A 51 10.46 3.14 -5.93
C SER A 51 9.94 3.44 -4.53
N LYS A 52 10.83 3.41 -3.53
CA LYS A 52 10.50 3.85 -2.16
C LYS A 52 10.07 5.31 -2.09
N ARG A 53 10.56 6.15 -3.01
CA ARG A 53 10.15 7.56 -3.13
C ARG A 53 8.67 7.67 -3.50
N TYR A 54 8.15 6.81 -4.37
CA TYR A 54 6.73 6.80 -4.72
C TYR A 54 5.86 6.43 -3.52
N LEU A 55 6.26 5.42 -2.72
CA LEU A 55 5.56 5.09 -1.49
C LEU A 55 5.54 6.27 -0.50
N LYS A 56 6.69 6.95 -0.31
CA LYS A 56 6.77 8.16 0.52
C LYS A 56 5.86 9.28 0.02
N TYR A 57 5.76 9.46 -1.29
CA TYR A 57 4.84 10.43 -1.90
C TYR A 57 3.38 10.10 -1.57
N LEU A 58 2.96 8.84 -1.72
CA LEU A 58 1.60 8.41 -1.41
C LEU A 58 1.25 8.61 0.06
N ILE A 59 2.19 8.33 0.97
CA ILE A 59 2.02 8.56 2.42
C ILE A 59 1.83 10.05 2.69
N LYS A 60 2.71 10.91 2.16
CA LYS A 60 2.59 12.37 2.34
C LYS A 60 1.31 12.96 1.76
N LYS A 61 0.72 12.33 0.76
CA LYS A 61 -0.53 12.79 0.14
C LYS A 61 -1.77 12.41 0.95
N ASN A 62 -1.66 11.40 1.82
CA ASN A 62 -2.73 10.89 2.66
C ASN A 62 -2.63 11.36 4.13
N ILE A 63 -1.70 12.28 4.40
CA ILE A 63 -1.57 13.04 5.65
C ILE A 63 -2.07 14.44 5.35
#